data_AF-A0A1Y3AKL3-F1
#
_entry.id   AF-A0A1Y3AKL3-F1
#
_cell.length_a   1.000
_cell.length_b   1.000
_cell.length_c   1.000
_cell.angle_alpha   90.00
_cell.angle_beta   90.00
_cell.angle_gamma   90.00
#
_symmetry.space_group_name_H-M   'P 1'
#
loop_
_entity.id
_entity.type
_entity.pdbx_description
1 polymer ?
#
loop_
_entity_poly.entity_id
_entity_poly.type
_entity_poly.pdbx_seq_one_letter_code
_entity_poly.pdbx_strand_id
1 'polypeptide(L)'
;MQSPFRNKANGCFCRFQNQPKRCNYDGILDMANCYQGAPIILTRPHFSGTITKSIGRSINGLLSDDQIYQTFMDVEPISGVVLDKIERYQFNVHFPPLPLKLY
;
A
#
# COMPACT_ATOMS: atom_id res chain seq x y z
N MET A 1 -0.12 -6.46 2.14
CA MET A 1 0.94 -6.46 3.17
C MET A 1 0.32 -6.14 4.52
N GLN A 2 0.71 -6.83 5.60
CA GLN A 2 0.25 -6.52 6.96
C GLN A 2 1.15 -5.47 7.61
N SER A 3 0.60 -4.63 8.50
CA SER A 3 1.36 -3.63 9.24
C SER A 3 2.43 -4.28 10.13
N PRO A 4 3.53 -3.59 10.47
CA PRO A 4 4.55 -4.08 11.41
C PRO A 4 4.01 -4.47 12.79
N PHE A 5 2.84 -3.94 13.17
CA PHE A 5 2.17 -4.27 14.44
C PHE A 5 1.47 -5.62 14.38
N ARG A 6 0.98 -6.02 13.20
CA ARG A 6 0.37 -7.34 12.96
C ARG A 6 1.40 -8.39 12.57
N ASN A 7 2.40 -8.01 11.76
CA ASN A 7 3.50 -8.87 11.36
C ASN A 7 4.85 -8.16 11.55
N LYS A 8 5.58 -8.55 12.61
CA LYS A 8 6.89 -7.96 12.96
C LYS A 8 7.93 -8.10 11.86
N ALA A 9 7.84 -9.13 11.00
CA ALA A 9 8.77 -9.30 9.88
C ALA A 9 8.71 -8.14 8.88
N ASN A 10 7.58 -7.42 8.81
CA ASN A 10 7.42 -6.26 7.93
C ASN A 10 7.98 -4.96 8.52
N GLY A 11 8.60 -4.99 9.71
CA GLY A 11 9.12 -3.79 10.38
C GLY A 11 10.19 -3.04 9.57
N CYS A 12 10.96 -3.75 8.74
CA CYS A 12 11.97 -3.15 7.87
C CYS A 12 11.37 -2.30 6.73
N PHE A 13 10.12 -2.54 6.32
CA PHE A 13 9.44 -1.71 5.31
C PHE A 13 8.96 -0.36 5.86
N CYS A 14 8.97 -0.18 7.19
CA CYS A 14 8.66 1.11 7.80
C CYS A 14 9.87 2.05 7.75
N ARG A 15 9.81 3.11 6.93
CA ARG A 15 10.84 4.16 6.90
C ARG A 15 10.95 4.93 8.22
N PHE A 16 9.87 5.00 8.99
CA PHE A 16 9.80 5.76 10.24
C PHE A 16 10.20 4.92 11.46
N GLN A 17 11.43 4.41 11.49
CA GLN A 17 11.93 3.53 12.57
C GLN A 17 11.78 4.16 13.97
N ASN A 18 11.99 5.48 14.09
CA ASN A 18 11.84 6.21 15.35
C ASN A 18 10.37 6.56 15.68
N GLN A 19 9.43 6.33 14.76
CA GLN A 19 8.00 6.63 14.92
C GLN A 19 7.14 5.50 14.32
N PRO A 20 7.28 4.25 14.81
CA PRO A 20 6.69 3.07 14.18
C PRO A 20 5.17 3.15 14.07
N LYS A 21 4.50 3.90 14.97
CA LYS A 21 3.06 4.17 14.93
C LYS A 21 2.60 4.77 13.59
N ARG A 22 3.46 5.49 12.86
CA ARG A 22 3.14 6.03 11.52
C ARG A 22 2.96 4.96 10.45
N CYS A 23 3.47 3.75 10.70
CA CYS A 23 3.35 2.60 9.82
C CYS A 23 2.24 1.63 10.27
N ASN A 24 1.36 2.02 11.19
CA ASN A 24 0.26 1.16 11.64
C ASN A 24 -0.92 1.13 10.65
N TYR A 25 -0.62 0.81 9.40
CA TYR A 25 -1.60 0.66 8.34
C TYR A 25 -1.32 -0.62 7.58
N ASP A 26 -2.38 -1.34 7.25
CA ASP A 26 -2.31 -2.50 6.39
C ASP A 26 -2.48 -2.11 4.93
N GLY A 27 -1.87 -2.88 4.03
CA GLY A 27 -2.00 -2.68 2.58
C GLY A 27 -1.28 -1.47 2.02
N ILE A 28 -0.46 -0.79 2.83
CA ILE A 28 0.29 0.40 2.46
C ILE A 28 1.78 0.10 2.41
N LEU A 29 2.43 0.50 1.33
CA LEU A 29 3.90 0.50 1.19
C LEU A 29 4.38 1.89 0.78
N ASP A 30 5.26 2.49 1.59
CA ASP A 30 5.90 3.78 1.29
C ASP A 30 7.08 3.56 0.34
N MET A 31 6.98 4.12 -0.87
CA MET A 31 7.95 3.96 -1.95
C MET A 31 8.88 5.18 -2.08
N ALA A 32 8.91 6.10 -1.10
CA ALA A 32 9.69 7.33 -1.21
C ALA A 32 11.18 7.08 -1.49
N ASN A 33 11.78 6.04 -0.91
CA ASN A 33 13.18 5.69 -1.18
C ASN A 33 13.41 5.23 -2.62
N CYS A 34 12.41 4.65 -3.28
CA CYS A 34 12.50 4.20 -4.67
C CYS A 34 12.36 5.37 -5.66
N TYR A 35 11.71 6.45 -5.25
CA TYR A 35 11.37 7.60 -6.11
C TYR A 35 11.97 8.91 -5.58
N GLN A 36 13.23 8.90 -5.17
CA GLN A 36 14.01 10.10 -4.85
C GLN A 36 13.34 11.03 -3.80
N GLY A 37 12.63 10.44 -2.83
CA GLY A 37 11.93 11.17 -1.78
C GLY A 37 10.50 11.61 -2.13
N ALA A 38 10.02 11.36 -3.36
CA ALA A 38 8.63 11.64 -3.72
C ALA A 38 7.67 10.83 -2.81
N PRO A 39 6.58 11.42 -2.30
CA PRO A 39 5.70 10.78 -1.30
C PRO A 39 4.72 9.79 -1.93
N ILE A 40 5.27 8.84 -2.69
CA ILE A 40 4.52 7.82 -3.44
C ILE A 40 4.23 6.63 -2.53
N ILE A 41 2.95 6.25 -2.48
CA ILE A 41 2.44 5.14 -1.68
C ILE A 41 1.81 4.10 -2.59
N LEU A 42 2.28 2.86 -2.50
CA LEU A 42 1.77 1.73 -3.25
C LEU A 42 0.72 0.97 -2.44
N THR A 43 -0.43 0.69 -3.05
CA THR A 43 -1.53 -0.09 -2.45
C THR A 43 -2.15 -1.05 -3.46
N ARG A 44 -3.06 -1.90 -3.00
CA ARG A 44 -4.01 -2.58 -3.90
C ARG A 44 -5.03 -1.57 -4.44
N PRO A 45 -5.63 -1.83 -5.63
CA PRO A 45 -6.70 -0.97 -6.15
C PRO A 45 -7.82 -0.80 -5.14
N HIS A 46 -8.30 0.44 -4.98
CA HIS A 46 -9.33 0.82 -4.03
C HIS A 46 -9.06 0.35 -2.58
N PHE A 47 -7.80 0.13 -2.21
CA PHE A 47 -7.41 -0.44 -0.91
C PHE A 47 -8.03 -1.83 -0.63
N SER A 48 -8.41 -2.57 -1.68
CA SER A 48 -8.99 -3.92 -1.63
C SER A 48 -8.26 -4.85 -0.65
N GLY A 49 -9.03 -5.60 0.15
CA GLY A 49 -8.56 -6.50 1.20
C GLY A 49 -7.83 -5.84 2.38
N THR A 50 -7.69 -4.52 2.40
CA THR A 50 -6.83 -3.80 3.37
C THR A 50 -7.40 -2.46 3.83
N ILE A 51 -8.64 -2.14 3.46
CA ILE A 51 -9.26 -0.85 3.79
C ILE A 51 -9.41 -0.71 5.31
N THR A 52 -8.76 0.31 5.89
CA THR A 52 -8.90 0.65 7.30
C THR A 52 -10.05 1.63 7.49
N LYS A 53 -10.63 1.69 8.70
CA LYS A 53 -11.70 2.66 9.02
C LYS A 53 -11.28 4.10 8.76
N SER A 54 -10.00 4.45 8.95
CA SER A 54 -9.49 5.79 8.64
C SER A 54 -9.52 6.07 7.15
N ILE A 55 -8.99 5.15 6.32
CA ILE A 55 -8.93 5.34 4.86
C ILE A 55 -10.33 5.39 4.26
N GLY A 56 -11.20 4.45 4.64
CA GLY A 56 -12.56 4.37 4.10
C GLY A 56 -13.46 5.57 4.46
N ARG A 57 -13.11 6.34 5.50
CA ARG A 57 -13.81 7.60 5.83
C ARG A 57 -13.20 8.82 5.16
N SER A 58 -11.95 8.75 4.71
CA SER A 58 -11.23 9.90 4.14
C SER A 58 -11.38 10.02 2.62
N ILE A 59 -11.83 8.96 1.93
CA ILE A 59 -11.87 8.91 0.47
C ILE A 59 -13.25 8.41 0.02
N ASN A 60 -13.99 9.28 -0.66
CA ASN A 60 -15.27 8.91 -1.27
C ASN A 60 -15.03 8.18 -2.61
N GLY A 61 -15.90 7.22 -2.94
CA GLY A 61 -15.85 6.49 -4.21
C GLY A 61 -14.94 5.25 -4.23
N LEU A 62 -14.43 4.79 -3.08
CA LEU A 62 -13.74 3.51 -3.00
C LEU A 62 -14.73 2.34 -3.16
N LEU A 63 -14.43 1.44 -4.10
CA LEU A 63 -15.17 0.20 -4.32
C LEU A 63 -14.21 -0.97 -4.04
N SER A 64 -14.27 -1.55 -2.85
CA SER A 64 -13.41 -2.68 -2.47
C SER A 64 -14.07 -4.00 -2.91
N ASP A 65 -13.96 -4.34 -4.18
CA ASP A 65 -14.31 -5.68 -4.66
C ASP A 65 -13.04 -6.52 -4.83
N ASP A 66 -12.83 -7.45 -3.89
CA ASP A 66 -11.62 -8.26 -3.86
C ASP A 66 -11.53 -9.25 -5.04
N GLN A 67 -12.65 -9.62 -5.67
CA GLN A 67 -12.66 -10.52 -6.83
C GLN A 67 -12.20 -9.79 -8.10
N ILE A 68 -12.58 -8.53 -8.27
CA ILE A 68 -12.22 -7.73 -9.45
C ILE A 68 -10.77 -7.21 -9.35
N TYR A 69 -10.31 -6.88 -8.14
CA TYR A 69 -9.01 -6.24 -7.90
C TYR A 69 -7.93 -7.19 -7.36
N GLN A 70 -8.07 -8.50 -7.62
CA GLN A 70 -7.04 -9.46 -7.29
C GLN A 70 -5.80 -9.30 -8.18
N THR A 71 -4.62 -9.45 -7.56
CA THR A 71 -3.37 -9.73 -8.26
C THR A 71 -3.11 -11.23 -8.15
N PHE A 72 -2.86 -11.89 -9.27
CA PHE A 72 -2.57 -13.32 -9.33
C PHE A 72 -1.50 -13.62 -10.38
N MET A 73 -0.87 -14.77 -10.23
CA MET A 73 0.11 -15.31 -11.16
C MET A 73 -0.03 -16.83 -11.14
N ASP A 74 -0.42 -17.40 -12.26
CA ASP A 74 -0.52 -18.84 -12.45
C ASP A 74 0.82 -19.34 -13.00
N VAL A 75 1.50 -20.14 -12.19
CA VAL A 75 2.86 -20.63 -12.47
C VAL A 75 2.82 -22.13 -12.69
N GLU A 76 3.38 -22.60 -13.80
CA GLU A 76 3.52 -24.02 -14.07
C GLU A 76 4.51 -24.65 -13.06
N PRO A 77 4.10 -25.66 -12.29
CA PRO A 77 4.83 -26.11 -11.10
C PRO A 77 6.19 -26.75 -11.39
N ILE A 78 6.45 -27.30 -12.59
CA ILE A 78 7.70 -28.00 -12.91
C ILE A 78 8.74 -27.03 -13.49
N SER A 79 8.38 -26.29 -14.53
CA SER A 79 9.25 -25.37 -15.27
C SER A 79 9.35 -23.99 -14.62
N GLY A 80 8.39 -23.61 -13.77
CA GLY A 80 8.30 -22.28 -13.17
C GLY A 80 7.83 -21.19 -14.15
N VAL A 81 7.37 -21.56 -15.35
CA VAL A 81 6.88 -20.60 -16.35
C VAL A 81 5.54 -20.02 -15.92
N VAL A 82 5.38 -18.71 -16.05
CA VAL A 82 4.10 -18.02 -15.82
C VAL A 82 3.17 -18.25 -17.00
N LEU A 83 2.03 -18.89 -16.77
CA LEU A 83 1.01 -19.20 -17.78
C LEU A 83 0.00 -18.06 -17.95
N ASP A 84 -0.42 -17.46 -16.84
CA ASP A 84 -1.28 -16.28 -16.81
C ASP A 84 -0.90 -15.38 -15.62
N LYS A 85 -1.07 -14.07 -15.76
CA LYS A 85 -0.80 -13.11 -14.71
C LYS A 85 -1.69 -11.90 -14.84
N ILE A 86 -2.26 -11.48 -13.72
CA ILE A 86 -2.77 -10.12 -13.56
C ILE A 86 -2.11 -9.47 -12.36
N GLU A 87 -1.43 -8.36 -12.60
CA GLU A 87 -0.77 -7.56 -11.57
C GLU A 87 -1.43 -6.18 -11.52
N ARG A 88 -1.99 -5.82 -10.36
CA ARG A 88 -2.74 -4.57 -10.17
C ARG A 88 -2.25 -3.85 -8.94
N TYR A 89 -1.78 -2.63 -9.13
CA TYR A 89 -1.41 -1.72 -8.06
C TYR A 89 -2.07 -0.36 -8.25
N GLN A 90 -2.21 0.36 -7.14
CA GLN A 90 -2.63 1.74 -7.10
C GLN A 90 -1.51 2.58 -6.51
N PHE A 91 -1.18 3.66 -7.21
CA PHE A 91 -0.26 4.69 -6.73
C PHE A 91 -1.09 5.80 -6.07
N ASN A 92 -0.70 6.15 -4.85
CA ASN A 92 -1.29 7.24 -4.09
C ASN A 92 -0.18 8.24 -3.73
N VAL A 93 -0.57 9.48 -3.46
CA VAL A 93 0.36 10.52 -3.02
C VAL A 93 -0.01 10.92 -1.58
N HIS A 94 0.95 10.82 -0.67
CA HIS A 94 0.75 11.27 0.71
C HIS A 94 1.02 12.77 0.83
N PHE A 95 -0.02 13.55 1.14
CA PHE A 95 0.10 14.97 1.40
C PHE A 95 0.09 15.24 2.91
N PRO A 96 1.24 15.55 3.54
CA PRO A 96 1.22 16.13 4.87
C PRO A 96 0.64 17.55 4.81
N PRO A 97 0.06 18.07 5.92
CA PRO A 97 -0.35 19.47 5.99
C PRO A 97 0.81 20.37 5.58
N LEU A 98 0.61 21.19 4.55
CA LEU A 98 1.57 22.22 4.20
C LEU A 98 1.52 23.28 5.31
N PRO A 99 2.67 23.71 5.88
CA PRO A 99 2.68 24.87 6.75
C PRO A 99 2.33 26.09 5.89
N LEU A 100 1.05 26.44 5.82
CA LEU A 100 0.61 27.71 5.27
C LEU A 100 1.12 28.79 6.22
N LYS A 101 2.29 29.36 5.90
CA LYS A 101 2.65 30.69 6.41
C LYS A 101 1.74 31.67 5.68
N LEU A 102 0.59 31.95 6.29
CA LEU A 102 -0.22 33.11 5.91
C LEU A 102 0.67 34.34 6.18
N TYR A 103 1.07 35.01 5.11
CA TYR A 103 1.71 36.33 5.18
C TYR A 103 0.66 37.40 5.46
#